data_AF-A0A374TYR9-F1
#
_entry.id   AF-A0A374TYR9-F1
#
_cell.length_a   1.000
_cell.length_b   1.000
_cell.length_c   1.000
_cell.angle_alpha   90.00
_cell.angle_beta   90.00
_cell.angle_gamma   90.00
#
_symmetry.space_group_name_H-M   'P 1'
#
loop_
_entity.id
_entity.type
_entity.pdbx_description
1 polymer ?
#
loop_
_entity_poly.entity_id
_entity_poly.type
_entity_poly.pdbx_seq_one_letter_code
_entity_poly.pdbx_strand_id
1 'polypeptide(L)'
;MTLLELFQLLKKHLKLVITLPVVCAIAMGIVSFAAMDNTYTATTSMYILAKTDDSGQMSYNDLSASQMLSNDIATLLDSDSVKSGAAKELGLTDLDDYKVSVSSETTTRVITLSVTGTDAKETAEVAKAMASSVSTVAQNVGAAQSINVIDEAKTPEAPSGPKRALYIAVAFLAGIFIAVAYVVLADMLNTRIRGAEEAEELLGIPVVGRIPAMKGGK
;
A
#
# COMPACT_ATOMS: atom_id res chain seq x y z
N MET A 1 -28.51 12.04 -21.07
CA MET A 1 -27.07 12.14 -21.38
C MET A 1 -26.62 10.90 -22.13
N THR A 2 -26.43 11.02 -23.44
CA THR A 2 -25.72 10.00 -24.23
C THR A 2 -24.20 10.10 -23.99
N LEU A 3 -23.43 9.03 -24.26
CA LEU A 3 -21.95 9.08 -24.12
C LEU A 3 -21.31 10.18 -24.98
N LEU A 4 -21.95 10.54 -26.11
CA LEU A 4 -21.50 11.60 -27.00
C LEU A 4 -21.72 13.00 -26.38
N GLU A 5 -22.83 13.22 -25.68
CA GLU A 5 -23.09 14.46 -24.95
C GLU A 5 -22.09 14.66 -23.81
N LEU A 6 -21.77 13.60 -23.06
CA LEU A 6 -20.76 13.63 -22.01
C LEU A 6 -19.38 14.04 -22.56
N PHE A 7 -18.99 13.50 -23.72
CA PHE A 7 -17.72 13.83 -24.36
C PHE A 7 -17.65 15.28 -24.83
N GLN A 8 -18.75 15.81 -25.41
CA GLN A 8 -18.83 17.22 -25.80
C GLN A 8 -18.76 18.15 -24.58
N LEU A 9 -19.38 17.77 -23.47
CA LEU A 9 -19.35 18.51 -22.22
C LEU A 9 -17.97 18.55 -21.58
N LEU A 10 -17.28 17.42 -21.56
CA LEU A 10 -15.89 17.33 -21.11
C LEU A 10 -14.96 18.19 -21.95
N LYS A 11 -15.13 18.20 -23.29
CA LYS A 11 -14.37 19.10 -24.17
C LYS A 11 -14.63 20.59 -23.85
N LYS A 12 -15.88 20.95 -23.55
CA LYS A 12 -16.26 22.33 -23.19
C LYS A 12 -15.63 22.79 -21.87
N HIS A 13 -15.48 21.89 -20.91
CA HIS A 13 -14.90 22.15 -19.59
C HIS A 13 -13.50 21.54 -19.40
N LEU A 14 -12.75 21.32 -20.49
CA LEU A 14 -11.48 20.60 -20.47
C LEU A 14 -10.44 21.22 -19.50
N LYS A 15 -10.46 22.55 -19.36
CA LYS A 15 -9.61 23.26 -18.38
C LYS A 15 -9.91 22.80 -16.95
N LEU A 16 -11.17 22.65 -16.57
CA LEU A 16 -11.55 22.23 -15.21
C LEU A 16 -11.21 20.75 -14.99
N VAL A 17 -11.47 19.92 -15.99
CA VAL A 17 -11.20 18.47 -15.97
C VAL A 17 -9.70 18.17 -15.83
N ILE A 18 -8.82 19.02 -16.36
CA ILE A 18 -7.36 18.83 -16.25
C ILE A 18 -6.77 19.55 -15.02
N THR A 19 -7.25 20.75 -14.69
CA THR A 19 -6.68 21.52 -13.57
C THR A 19 -6.99 20.90 -12.23
N LEU A 20 -8.21 20.40 -11.99
CA LEU A 20 -8.59 19.82 -10.70
C LEU A 20 -7.73 18.58 -10.34
N PRO A 21 -7.55 17.57 -11.21
CA PRO A 21 -6.66 16.43 -10.93
C PRO A 21 -5.21 16.83 -10.70
N VAL A 22 -4.70 17.81 -11.46
CA VAL A 22 -3.32 18.29 -11.31
C VAL A 22 -3.14 18.96 -9.96
N VAL A 23 -4.10 19.78 -9.51
CA VAL A 23 -4.07 20.40 -8.18
C VAL A 23 -4.15 19.34 -7.08
N CYS A 24 -5.02 18.33 -7.21
CA CYS A 24 -5.09 17.23 -6.25
C CYS A 24 -3.78 16.42 -6.19
N ALA A 25 -3.16 16.15 -7.34
CA ALA A 25 -1.88 15.45 -7.41
C ALA A 25 -0.73 16.26 -6.77
N ILE A 26 -0.67 17.56 -7.02
CA ILE A 26 0.33 18.46 -6.40
C ILE A 26 0.11 18.53 -4.88
N ALA A 27 -1.13 18.74 -4.43
CA ALA A 27 -1.46 18.79 -3.02
C ALA A 27 -1.09 17.47 -2.31
N MET A 28 -1.45 16.32 -2.89
CA MET A 28 -1.08 15.01 -2.37
C MET A 28 0.45 14.81 -2.38
N GLY A 29 1.14 15.31 -3.40
CA GLY A 29 2.61 15.31 -3.44
C GLY A 29 3.20 16.07 -2.26
N ILE A 30 2.77 17.32 -2.04
CA ILE A 30 3.25 18.15 -0.92
C ILE A 30 2.97 17.46 0.43
N VAL A 31 1.74 16.98 0.64
CA VAL A 31 1.35 16.29 1.88
C VAL A 31 2.17 15.01 2.09
N SER A 32 2.41 14.24 1.03
CA SER A 32 3.18 12.99 1.12
C SER A 32 4.67 13.22 1.41
N PHE A 33 5.22 14.39 1.06
CA PHE A 33 6.58 14.76 1.42
C PHE A 33 6.70 15.46 2.78
N ALA A 34 5.65 16.16 3.24
CA ALA A 34 5.68 16.93 4.48
C ALA A 34 5.13 16.19 5.72
N ALA A 35 4.22 15.24 5.52
CA ALA A 35 3.49 14.58 6.62
C ALA A 35 3.72 13.07 6.72
N MET A 36 4.33 12.43 5.71
CA MET A 36 4.64 11.00 5.75
C MET A 36 6.15 10.79 5.83
N ASP A 37 6.61 10.40 7.01
CA ASP A 37 8.00 10.07 7.27
C ASP A 37 8.46 8.87 6.45
N ASN A 38 9.75 8.86 6.14
CA ASN A 38 10.39 7.75 5.46
C ASN A 38 10.39 6.54 6.39
N THR A 39 9.97 5.39 5.87
CA THR A 39 10.05 4.11 6.59
C THR A 39 11.06 3.21 5.93
N TYR A 40 11.85 2.50 6.72
CA TYR A 40 12.90 1.60 6.27
C TYR A 40 12.53 0.18 6.67
N THR A 41 12.66 -0.78 5.76
CA THR A 41 12.40 -2.20 6.03
C THR A 41 13.71 -2.99 6.00
N ALA A 42 14.09 -3.59 7.13
CA ALA A 42 15.21 -4.52 7.21
C ALA A 42 14.67 -5.97 7.17
N THR A 43 15.33 -6.82 6.37
CA THR A 43 14.89 -8.19 6.14
C THR A 43 15.98 -9.18 6.56
N THR A 44 15.57 -10.26 7.21
CA THR A 44 16.41 -11.40 7.59
C THR A 44 15.77 -12.70 7.14
N SER A 45 16.57 -13.57 6.55
CA SER A 45 16.14 -14.88 6.08
C SER A 45 16.73 -15.97 6.98
N MET A 46 15.89 -16.86 7.48
CA MET A 46 16.28 -17.95 8.37
C MET A 46 15.88 -19.29 7.78
N TYR A 47 16.78 -20.28 7.81
CA TYR A 47 16.50 -21.65 7.42
C TYR A 47 16.25 -22.51 8.65
N ILE A 48 15.16 -23.27 8.64
CA ILE A 48 14.80 -24.16 9.72
C ILE A 48 15.23 -25.58 9.41
N LEU A 49 16.04 -26.17 10.31
CA LEU A 49 16.29 -27.60 10.32
C LEU A 49 15.31 -28.27 11.28
N ALA A 50 14.44 -29.12 10.72
CA ALA A 50 13.60 -30.01 11.50
C ALA A 50 14.48 -31.06 12.19
N LYS A 51 14.18 -31.38 13.45
CA LYS A 51 14.84 -32.46 14.19
C LYS A 51 14.48 -33.80 13.53
N THR A 52 15.45 -34.47 12.91
CA THR A 52 15.27 -35.83 12.37
C THR A 52 15.74 -36.83 13.42
N ASP A 53 14.88 -37.77 13.83
CA ASP A 53 15.33 -38.91 14.62
C ASP A 53 16.28 -39.78 13.76
N ASP A 54 17.28 -40.38 14.40
CA ASP A 54 18.47 -41.06 13.85
C ASP A 54 18.20 -42.21 12.84
N SER A 55 16.93 -42.49 12.52
CA SER A 55 16.50 -43.42 11.50
C SER A 55 16.21 -42.68 10.18
N GLY A 56 17.22 -42.59 9.30
CA GLY A 56 17.20 -41.84 8.03
C GLY A 56 16.22 -42.31 6.94
N GLN A 57 14.94 -42.47 7.24
CA GLN A 57 13.88 -42.53 6.23
C GLN A 57 13.12 -41.21 6.19
N MET A 58 13.36 -40.44 5.13
CA MET A 58 12.60 -39.23 4.81
C MET A 58 11.21 -39.64 4.29
N SER A 59 10.17 -39.36 5.06
CA SER A 59 8.78 -39.73 4.77
C SER A 59 8.04 -38.60 4.06
N TYR A 60 7.04 -38.89 3.22
CA TYR A 60 6.20 -37.86 2.58
C TYR A 60 5.48 -36.96 3.61
N ASN A 61 5.31 -37.45 4.84
CA ASN A 61 4.83 -36.68 5.98
C ASN A 61 5.80 -35.56 6.43
N ASP A 62 7.07 -35.62 6.04
CA ASP A 62 8.10 -34.64 6.42
C ASP A 62 7.85 -33.28 5.74
N LEU A 63 7.19 -33.26 4.58
CA LEU A 63 6.85 -32.00 3.90
C LEU A 63 5.74 -31.25 4.65
N SER A 64 4.67 -31.93 5.04
CA SER A 64 3.58 -31.35 5.84
C SER A 64 4.06 -30.96 7.24
N ALA A 65 4.92 -31.76 7.87
CA ALA A 65 5.56 -31.41 9.13
C ALA A 65 6.48 -30.19 8.99
N SER A 66 7.23 -30.08 7.89
CA SER A 66 8.07 -28.90 7.62
C SER A 66 7.23 -27.63 7.47
N GLN A 67 6.06 -27.70 6.81
CA GLN A 67 5.16 -26.55 6.68
C GLN A 67 4.55 -26.13 8.02
N MET A 68 4.17 -27.09 8.87
CA MET A 68 3.69 -26.81 10.24
C MET A 68 4.79 -26.16 11.07
N LEU A 69 6.02 -26.69 11.03
CA LEU A 69 7.16 -26.11 11.73
C LEU A 69 7.44 -24.67 11.27
N SER A 70 7.41 -24.39 9.96
CA SER A 70 7.63 -23.02 9.49
C SER A 70 6.53 -22.06 9.97
N ASN A 71 5.27 -22.50 10.03
CA ASN A 71 4.18 -21.68 10.57
C ASN A 71 4.28 -21.51 12.10
N ASP A 72 4.68 -22.55 12.83
CA ASP A 72 4.89 -22.49 14.28
C ASP A 72 6.05 -21.55 14.63
N ILE A 73 7.15 -21.57 13.87
CA ILE A 73 8.23 -20.59 14.04
C ILE A 73 7.77 -19.19 13.62
N ALA A 74 6.96 -19.05 12.58
CA ALA A 74 6.41 -17.74 12.18
C ALA A 74 5.51 -17.13 13.25
N THR A 75 4.69 -17.94 13.91
CA THR A 75 3.87 -17.49 15.06
C THR A 75 4.71 -17.22 16.30
N LEU A 76 5.76 -18.00 16.55
CA LEU A 76 6.71 -17.73 17.63
C LEU A 76 7.45 -16.40 17.42
N LEU A 77 7.84 -16.07 16.19
CA LEU A 77 8.46 -14.77 15.86
C LEU A 77 7.57 -13.57 16.17
N ASP A 78 6.25 -13.74 16.08
CA ASP A 78 5.28 -12.69 16.39
C ASP A 78 4.87 -12.66 17.88
N SER A 79 5.35 -13.62 18.68
CA SER A 79 5.02 -13.72 20.11
C SER A 79 5.66 -12.64 20.97
N ASP A 80 4.95 -12.26 22.04
CA ASP A 80 5.43 -11.26 23.02
C ASP A 80 6.76 -11.67 23.66
N SER A 81 7.01 -12.97 23.83
CA SER A 81 8.27 -13.50 24.37
C SER A 81 9.47 -13.16 23.50
N VAL A 82 9.32 -13.24 22.16
CA VAL A 82 10.40 -12.90 21.22
C VAL A 82 10.55 -11.39 21.10
N LYS A 83 9.44 -10.64 21.03
CA LYS A 83 9.46 -9.17 20.96
C LYS A 83 10.06 -8.54 22.21
N SER A 84 9.66 -8.98 23.39
CA SER A 84 10.22 -8.50 24.67
C SER A 84 11.67 -8.91 24.89
N GLY A 85 12.07 -10.11 24.43
CA GLY A 85 13.46 -10.55 24.42
C GLY A 85 14.34 -9.60 23.60
N ALA A 86 13.91 -9.30 22.37
CA ALA A 86 14.61 -8.39 21.47
C ALA A 86 14.62 -6.94 21.99
N ALA A 87 13.50 -6.44 22.53
CA ALA A 87 13.42 -5.12 23.14
C ALA A 87 14.43 -4.99 24.29
N LYS A 88 14.49 -5.99 25.17
CA LYS A 88 15.40 -6.02 26.32
C LYS A 88 16.87 -6.07 25.91
N GLU A 89 17.19 -6.79 24.84
CA GLU A 89 18.56 -6.86 24.29
C GLU A 89 19.03 -5.49 23.77
N LEU A 90 18.11 -4.72 23.19
CA LEU A 90 18.37 -3.38 22.65
C LEU A 90 18.17 -2.24 23.68
N GLY A 91 17.73 -2.57 24.90
CA GLY A 91 17.43 -1.57 25.94
C GLY A 91 16.17 -0.73 25.65
N LEU A 92 15.28 -1.22 24.79
CA LEU A 92 13.99 -0.61 24.48
C LEU A 92 12.92 -1.08 25.48
N THR A 93 11.88 -0.27 25.65
CA THR A 93 10.72 -0.63 26.50
C THR A 93 9.88 -1.72 25.83
N ASP A 94 9.66 -1.57 24.52
CA ASP A 94 8.87 -2.43 23.66
C ASP A 94 9.29 -2.23 22.19
N LEU A 95 8.63 -2.95 21.27
CA LEU A 95 8.85 -2.84 19.82
C LEU A 95 7.60 -2.35 19.08
N ASP A 96 6.67 -1.67 19.75
CA ASP A 96 5.37 -1.31 19.16
C ASP A 96 5.51 -0.28 18.02
N ASP A 97 6.57 0.53 18.07
CA ASP A 97 6.92 1.47 17.00
C ASP A 97 7.43 0.77 15.71
N TYR A 98 7.74 -0.53 15.80
CA TYR A 98 8.25 -1.31 14.68
C TYR A 98 7.17 -2.27 14.14
N LYS A 99 6.90 -2.15 12.84
CA LYS A 99 6.02 -3.11 12.17
C LYS A 99 6.80 -4.37 11.81
N VAL A 100 6.52 -5.45 12.52
CA VAL A 100 7.05 -6.79 12.23
C VAL A 100 6.12 -7.53 11.28
N SER A 101 6.69 -8.14 10.25
CA SER A 101 5.99 -9.02 9.32
C SER A 101 6.83 -10.26 9.09
N VAL A 102 6.20 -11.42 9.25
CA VAL A 102 6.85 -12.71 9.07
C VAL A 102 6.17 -13.41 7.90
N SER A 103 6.97 -13.82 6.91
CA SER A 103 6.51 -14.63 5.79
C SER A 103 7.18 -15.99 5.84
N SER A 104 6.36 -17.04 5.76
CA SER A 104 6.80 -18.42 5.57
C SER A 104 6.29 -18.89 4.22
N GLU A 105 7.19 -19.20 3.30
CA GLU A 105 6.83 -19.69 1.98
C GLU A 105 6.47 -21.19 2.05
N THR A 106 5.28 -21.57 1.57
CA THR A 106 4.70 -22.93 1.73
C THR A 106 5.53 -24.05 1.09
N THR A 107 6.44 -23.72 0.18
CA THR A 107 7.28 -24.68 -0.56
C THR A 107 8.73 -24.71 -0.06
N THR A 108 9.10 -23.88 0.90
CA THR A 108 10.48 -23.77 1.38
C THR A 108 10.54 -23.81 2.90
N ARG A 109 11.71 -24.17 3.45
CA ARG A 109 11.99 -24.08 4.90
C ARG A 109 12.63 -22.75 5.29
N VAL A 110 12.43 -21.73 4.45
CA VAL A 110 12.97 -20.38 4.66
C VAL A 110 11.86 -19.50 5.21
N ILE A 111 12.14 -18.88 6.35
CA ILE A 111 11.29 -17.84 6.94
C ILE A 111 11.97 -16.50 6.72
N THR A 112 11.18 -15.54 6.24
CA THR A 112 11.60 -14.17 6.06
C THR A 112 10.98 -13.29 7.13
N LEU A 113 11.82 -12.72 7.98
CA LEU A 113 11.44 -11.68 8.94
C LEU A 113 11.69 -10.32 8.30
N SER A 114 10.67 -9.46 8.27
CA SER A 114 10.78 -8.07 7.82
C SER A 114 10.34 -7.15 8.95
N VAL A 115 11.24 -6.28 9.39
CA VAL A 115 10.95 -5.25 10.40
C VAL A 115 10.96 -3.91 9.70
N THR A 116 9.94 -3.08 9.94
CA THR A 116 9.84 -1.73 9.37
C THR A 116 9.77 -0.68 10.47
N GLY A 117 10.65 0.31 10.41
CA GLY A 117 10.71 1.44 11.35
C GLY A 117 11.08 2.76 10.66
N THR A 118 11.24 3.81 11.46
CA THR A 118 11.59 5.16 10.99
C THR A 118 13.10 5.38 10.84
N ASP A 119 13.91 4.71 11.68
CA ASP A 119 15.37 4.76 11.60
C ASP A 119 15.94 3.50 10.92
N ALA A 120 16.79 3.69 9.91
CA ALA A 120 17.35 2.60 9.12
C ALA A 120 18.27 1.68 9.94
N LYS A 121 19.06 2.24 10.86
CA LYS A 121 20.04 1.50 11.64
C LYS A 121 19.36 0.73 12.77
N GLU A 122 18.50 1.40 13.53
CA GLU A 122 17.74 0.75 14.60
C GLU A 122 16.86 -0.37 14.05
N THR A 123 16.19 -0.15 12.91
CA THR A 123 15.36 -1.20 12.28
C THR A 123 16.17 -2.47 11.96
N ALA A 124 17.42 -2.33 11.51
CA ALA A 124 18.29 -3.48 11.26
C ALA A 124 18.74 -4.16 12.56
N GLU A 125 19.02 -3.38 13.61
CA GLU A 125 19.35 -3.92 14.94
C GLU A 125 18.17 -4.68 15.56
N VAL A 126 16.94 -4.17 15.43
CA VAL A 126 15.71 -4.86 15.84
C VAL A 126 15.52 -6.17 15.09
N ALA A 127 15.65 -6.18 13.77
CA ALA A 127 15.53 -7.41 12.98
C ALA A 127 16.56 -8.47 13.40
N LYS A 128 17.80 -8.05 13.68
CA LYS A 128 18.86 -8.94 14.18
C LYS A 128 18.57 -9.46 15.58
N ALA A 129 18.14 -8.61 16.51
CA ALA A 129 17.80 -9.00 17.88
C ALA A 129 16.62 -9.96 17.92
N MET A 130 15.60 -9.76 17.07
CA MET A 130 14.48 -10.68 16.92
C MET A 130 14.92 -12.05 16.37
N ALA A 131 15.81 -12.08 15.37
CA ALA A 131 16.37 -13.33 14.85
C ALA A 131 17.19 -14.10 15.92
N SER A 132 17.94 -13.38 16.77
CA SER A 132 18.67 -13.95 17.91
C SER A 132 17.71 -14.49 18.99
N SER A 133 16.69 -13.71 19.32
CA SER A 133 15.70 -14.04 20.34
C SER A 133 14.87 -15.26 19.96
N VAL A 134 14.43 -15.38 18.69
CA VAL A 134 13.69 -16.58 18.25
C VAL A 134 14.56 -17.84 18.32
N SER A 135 15.85 -17.76 17.98
CA SER A 135 16.76 -18.91 18.06
C SER A 135 16.83 -19.44 19.50
N THR A 136 16.91 -18.54 20.47
CA THR A 136 16.92 -18.87 21.91
C THR A 136 15.60 -19.47 22.37
N VAL A 137 14.47 -18.83 22.03
CA VAL A 137 13.13 -19.30 22.44
C VAL A 137 12.80 -20.65 21.80
N ALA A 138 13.06 -20.81 20.51
CA ALA A 138 12.78 -22.04 19.77
C ALA A 138 13.57 -23.25 20.29
N GLN A 139 14.83 -23.04 20.73
CA GLN A 139 15.64 -24.08 21.37
C GLN A 139 15.06 -24.47 22.74
N ASN A 140 14.62 -23.49 23.54
CA ASN A 140 14.08 -23.74 24.88
C ASN A 140 12.75 -24.51 24.87
N VAL A 141 11.89 -24.25 23.88
CA VAL A 141 10.60 -24.96 23.74
C VAL A 141 10.69 -26.23 22.89
N GLY A 142 11.88 -26.56 22.36
CA GLY A 142 12.11 -27.73 21.53
C GLY A 142 11.45 -27.67 20.15
N ALA A 143 11.07 -26.49 19.66
CA ALA A 143 10.39 -26.29 18.38
C ALA A 143 11.31 -26.50 17.16
N ALA A 144 12.62 -26.28 17.32
CA ALA A 144 13.60 -26.53 16.26
C ALA A 144 14.94 -26.96 16.85
N GLN A 145 15.67 -27.81 16.13
CA GLN A 145 17.01 -28.25 16.55
C GLN A 145 18.07 -27.17 16.32
N SER A 146 17.92 -26.40 15.24
CA SER A 146 18.73 -25.22 14.94
C SER A 146 17.99 -24.28 14.00
N ILE A 147 18.06 -22.99 14.31
CA ILE A 147 17.66 -21.90 13.41
C ILE A 147 18.95 -21.29 12.88
N ASN A 148 19.21 -21.48 11.60
CA ASN A 148 20.37 -20.89 10.94
C ASN A 148 19.93 -19.61 10.24
N VAL A 149 20.50 -18.48 10.66
CA VAL A 149 20.35 -17.21 9.96
C VAL A 149 21.14 -17.31 8.65
N ILE A 150 20.44 -17.29 7.52
CA ILE A 150 21.05 -17.37 6.18
C ILE A 150 21.57 -15.99 5.80
N ASP A 151 20.71 -14.99 5.95
CA ASP A 151 21.00 -13.59 5.60
C ASP A 151 20.71 -12.71 6.81
N GLU A 152 21.77 -12.14 7.37
CA GLU A 152 21.69 -11.20 8.48
C GLU A 152 21.06 -9.86 8.03
N ALA A 153 20.27 -9.23 8.89
CA ALA A 153 19.67 -7.92 8.62
C ALA A 153 20.76 -6.89 8.32
N LYS A 154 20.69 -6.30 7.13
CA LYS A 154 21.52 -5.14 6.74
C LYS A 154 20.71 -3.86 6.87
N THR A 155 21.40 -2.77 7.20
CA THR A 155 20.82 -1.42 7.19
C THR A 155 20.32 -1.08 5.79
N PRO A 156 19.03 -0.75 5.62
CA PRO A 156 18.50 -0.39 4.31
C PRO A 156 19.09 0.94 3.83
N GLU A 157 19.64 0.97 2.62
CA GLU A 157 20.23 2.20 2.04
C GLU A 157 19.17 3.18 1.52
N ALA A 158 17.97 2.69 1.21
CA ALA A 158 16.88 3.48 0.68
C ALA A 158 15.58 3.25 1.48
N PRO A 159 14.74 4.29 1.63
CA PRO A 159 13.46 4.15 2.30
C PRO A 159 12.53 3.24 1.50
N SER A 160 11.94 2.26 2.19
CA SER A 160 11.02 1.27 1.65
C SER A 160 9.59 1.81 1.49
N GLY A 161 9.27 2.92 2.16
CA GLY A 161 7.96 3.58 2.06
C GLY A 161 8.00 5.08 2.39
N PRO A 162 6.89 5.80 2.18
CA PRO A 162 5.66 5.37 1.51
C PRO A 162 5.84 5.30 -0.01
N LYS A 163 5.00 4.53 -0.72
CA LYS A 163 4.95 4.54 -2.20
C LYS A 163 4.33 5.84 -2.71
N ARG A 164 5.04 6.96 -2.56
CA ARG A 164 4.57 8.33 -2.86
C ARG A 164 3.98 8.44 -4.27
N ALA A 165 4.63 7.81 -5.25
CA ALA A 165 4.15 7.76 -6.63
C ALA A 165 2.75 7.13 -6.76
N LEU A 166 2.46 6.09 -5.98
CA LEU A 166 1.15 5.42 -5.99
C LEU A 166 0.09 6.33 -5.37
N TYR A 167 0.36 6.97 -4.22
CA TYR A 167 -0.57 7.91 -3.61
C TYR A 167 -0.89 9.10 -4.53
N ILE A 168 0.12 9.67 -5.19
CA ILE A 168 -0.06 10.75 -6.16
C ILE A 168 -0.91 10.27 -7.35
N ALA A 169 -0.67 9.06 -7.87
CA ALA A 169 -1.47 8.50 -8.96
C ALA A 169 -2.93 8.27 -8.55
N VAL A 170 -3.17 7.76 -7.34
CA VAL A 170 -4.52 7.59 -6.80
C VAL A 170 -5.23 8.94 -6.62
N ALA A 171 -4.54 9.95 -6.09
CA ALA A 171 -5.08 11.30 -5.94
C ALA A 171 -5.43 11.94 -7.29
N PHE A 172 -4.60 11.71 -8.31
CA PHE A 172 -4.86 12.18 -9.67
C PHE A 172 -6.13 11.52 -10.25
N LEU A 173 -6.26 10.19 -10.14
CA LEU A 173 -7.43 9.46 -10.63
C LEU A 173 -8.71 9.86 -9.88
N ALA A 174 -8.63 10.00 -8.55
CA ALA A 174 -9.73 10.51 -7.74
C ALA A 174 -10.12 11.93 -8.14
N GLY A 175 -9.14 12.80 -8.43
CA GLY A 175 -9.38 14.15 -8.92
C GLY A 175 -10.11 14.17 -10.27
N ILE A 176 -9.79 13.25 -11.19
CA ILE A 176 -10.51 13.11 -12.47
C ILE A 176 -11.96 12.75 -12.21
N PHE A 177 -12.19 11.76 -11.35
CA PHE A 177 -13.55 11.32 -11.02
C PHE A 177 -14.39 12.45 -10.43
N ILE A 178 -13.84 13.21 -9.49
CA ILE A 178 -14.50 14.37 -8.88
C ILE A 178 -14.76 15.46 -9.94
N ALA A 179 -13.80 15.72 -10.84
CA ALA A 179 -13.98 16.72 -11.88
C ALA A 179 -15.12 16.36 -12.85
N VAL A 180 -15.18 15.09 -13.26
CA VAL A 180 -16.26 14.58 -14.13
C VAL A 180 -17.61 14.68 -13.41
N ALA A 181 -17.68 14.21 -12.15
CA ALA A 181 -18.90 14.29 -11.36
C ALA A 181 -19.38 15.73 -11.18
N TYR A 182 -18.46 16.66 -10.88
CA TYR A 182 -18.76 18.08 -10.76
C TYR A 182 -19.30 18.66 -12.08
N VAL A 183 -18.68 18.36 -13.21
CA VAL A 183 -19.12 18.85 -14.53
C VAL A 183 -20.51 18.32 -14.88
N VAL A 184 -20.80 17.05 -14.61
CA VAL A 184 -22.13 16.46 -14.84
C VAL A 184 -23.18 17.11 -13.95
N LEU A 185 -22.90 17.28 -12.65
CA LEU A 185 -23.81 17.96 -11.73
C LEU A 185 -24.04 19.42 -12.14
N ALA A 186 -22.96 20.13 -12.47
CA ALA A 186 -23.05 21.52 -12.90
C ALA A 186 -23.88 21.67 -14.19
N ASP A 187 -23.84 20.69 -15.09
CA ASP A 187 -24.67 20.71 -16.30
C ASP A 187 -26.12 20.31 -16.03
N MET A 188 -26.37 19.31 -15.18
CA MET A 188 -27.72 18.94 -14.75
C MET A 188 -28.44 20.09 -14.03
N LEU A 189 -27.71 20.88 -13.22
CA LEU A 189 -28.26 22.06 -12.56
C LEU A 189 -28.37 23.27 -13.51
N ASN A 190 -27.75 23.21 -14.69
CA ASN A 190 -27.77 24.31 -15.66
C ASN A 190 -29.03 24.22 -16.52
N THR A 191 -30.11 24.85 -16.08
CA THR A 191 -31.41 24.95 -16.80
C THR A 191 -31.34 25.93 -18.00
N ARG A 192 -30.22 25.99 -18.72
CA ARG A 192 -30.07 26.89 -19.87
C ARG A 192 -30.38 26.13 -21.15
N ILE A 193 -31.47 26.51 -21.80
CA ILE A 193 -31.85 26.01 -23.13
C ILE A 193 -30.78 26.46 -24.13
N ARG A 194 -30.12 25.51 -24.79
CA ARG A 194 -28.97 25.74 -25.67
C ARG A 194 -29.34 25.67 -27.15
N GLY A 195 -30.44 24.99 -27.49
CA GLY A 195 -30.91 24.78 -28.86
C GLY A 195 -32.23 25.48 -29.16
N ALA A 196 -32.50 25.68 -30.45
CA ALA A 196 -33.86 26.05 -30.88
C ALA A 196 -34.76 24.81 -30.77
N GLU A 197 -34.26 23.64 -31.18
CA GLU A 197 -34.96 22.36 -31.02
C GLU A 197 -35.28 22.04 -29.54
N GLU A 198 -34.34 22.29 -28.63
CA GLU A 198 -34.54 22.09 -27.18
C GLU A 198 -35.60 23.06 -26.61
N ALA A 199 -35.71 24.27 -27.17
CA ALA A 199 -36.75 25.24 -26.81
C ALA A 199 -38.13 24.82 -27.34
N GLU A 200 -38.19 24.34 -28.59
CA GLU A 200 -39.43 23.85 -29.20
C GLU A 200 -39.98 22.62 -28.47
N GLU A 201 -39.11 21.69 -28.07
CA GLU A 201 -39.49 20.47 -27.36
C GLU A 201 -39.98 20.76 -25.93
N LEU A 202 -39.29 21.67 -25.20
CA LEU A 202 -39.68 22.03 -23.83
C LEU A 202 -40.93 22.93 -23.77
N LEU A 203 -41.12 23.83 -24.74
CA LEU A 203 -42.20 24.81 -24.73
C LEU A 203 -43.39 24.42 -25.61
N GLY A 204 -43.25 23.40 -26.46
CA GLY A 204 -44.30 22.93 -27.37
C GLY A 204 -44.70 23.93 -28.46
N ILE A 205 -43.86 24.94 -28.71
CA ILE A 205 -44.11 26.01 -29.68
C ILE A 205 -42.96 26.10 -30.69
N PRO A 206 -43.25 26.31 -31.99
CA PRO A 206 -42.20 26.44 -33.00
C PRO A 206 -41.42 27.75 -32.82
N VAL A 207 -40.11 27.68 -32.99
CA VAL A 207 -39.18 28.82 -32.93
C VAL A 207 -39.29 29.60 -34.24
N VAL A 208 -39.85 30.80 -34.15
CA VAL A 208 -40.15 31.66 -35.31
C VAL A 208 -38.90 32.35 -35.88
N GLY A 209 -37.79 32.38 -35.13
CA GLY A 209 -36.53 32.93 -35.61
C GLY A 209 -35.43 32.93 -34.55
N ARG A 210 -34.17 32.88 -34.99
CA ARG A 210 -32.98 32.96 -34.14
C ARG A 210 -32.28 34.30 -34.38
N ILE A 211 -32.14 35.12 -33.34
CA ILE A 211 -31.32 36.33 -33.40
C ILE A 211 -29.87 35.91 -33.16
N PRO A 212 -28.97 36.02 -34.15
CA PRO A 212 -27.57 35.66 -33.96
C PRO A 212 -26.91 36.65 -32.98
N ALA A 213 -26.14 36.12 -32.04
CA ALA A 213 -25.32 36.96 -31.18
C ALA A 213 -24.27 37.68 -32.04
N MET A 214 -24.40 39.00 -32.15
CA MET A 214 -23.44 39.85 -32.87
C MET A 214 -22.08 39.77 -32.19
N LYS A 215 -21.06 39.33 -32.93
CA LYS A 215 -19.67 39.25 -32.44
C LYS A 215 -19.06 40.66 -32.48
N GLY A 216 -19.39 41.49 -31.50
CA GLY A 216 -18.84 42.84 -31.37
C GLY A 216 -19.79 43.84 -30.71
N GLY A 217 -19.88 43.79 -29.39
CA GLY A 217 -20.46 44.83 -28.53
C GLY A 217 -19.88 44.62 -27.14
N LYS A 218 -19.22 45.65 -26.60
CA LYS A 218 -18.41 45.61 -25.37
C LYS A 218 -19.11 44.94 -24.18
#